data_AF-A0A2V9PJK4-F1
#
_entry.id   AF-A0A2V9PJK4-F1
#
_cell.length_a   1.000
_cell.length_b   1.000
_cell.length_c   1.000
_cell.angle_alpha   90.00
_cell.angle_beta   90.00
_cell.angle_gamma   90.00
#
_symmetry.space_group_name_H-M   'P 1'
#
loop_
_entity.id
_entity.type
_entity.pdbx_description
1 polymer ?
#
loop_
_entity_poly.entity_id
_entity_poly.type
_entity_poly.pdbx_seq_one_letter_code
_entity_poly.pdbx_strand_id
1 'polypeptide(L)'
;MLAQASLWPNIEKPFFEDLTWLNQTCGPWDFIMFSGDLVQKGDPREFVKLNDTLKRLYEHLNSLGSDPVLLVVPGNHDLKRPASSDTLQRLQRFHEDKSVSTEFWDDRGSPLRQLIKTSFAPFVKWHKNHQFQKPRQFQQGILPGDFSATIEKGDIRVGFVGLNSTFLQLTDGDYTGKLALSTRQLISVCGEHFTDWFDRHTVCFLMTHHPPSWLISPCRVGL
;
A
#
# COMPACT_ATOMS: atom_id res chain seq x y z
N MET A 1 -9.02 -4.22 21.66
CA MET A 1 -7.73 -4.62 21.04
C MET A 1 -7.33 -6.09 21.25
N LEU A 2 -7.82 -6.81 22.27
CA LEU A 2 -7.59 -8.27 22.40
C LEU A 2 -8.40 -9.12 21.39
N ALA A 3 -9.54 -8.62 20.93
CA ALA A 3 -10.48 -9.40 20.12
C ALA A 3 -10.00 -9.76 18.69
N GLN A 4 -9.12 -8.98 18.08
CA GLN A 4 -8.73 -9.18 16.67
C GLN A 4 -7.56 -10.16 16.51
N ALA A 5 -6.63 -10.17 17.47
CA ALA A 5 -5.51 -11.13 17.49
C ALA A 5 -5.99 -12.59 17.66
N SER A 6 -7.17 -12.80 18.24
CA SER A 6 -7.80 -14.13 18.38
C SER A 6 -8.63 -14.57 17.18
N LEU A 7 -8.83 -13.74 16.15
CA LEU A 7 -9.69 -14.08 15.01
C LEU A 7 -8.96 -14.93 13.96
N TRP A 8 -7.75 -14.54 13.58
CA TRP A 8 -7.00 -15.25 12.53
C TRP A 8 -6.88 -16.77 12.79
N PRO A 9 -6.48 -17.23 14.00
CA PRO A 9 -6.40 -18.67 14.27
C PRO A 9 -7.72 -19.43 14.08
N ASN A 10 -8.87 -18.76 14.21
CA ASN A 10 -10.19 -19.36 14.04
C ASN A 10 -10.69 -19.35 12.58
N ILE A 11 -10.16 -18.46 11.74
CA ILE A 11 -10.59 -18.32 10.34
C ILE A 11 -9.57 -18.85 9.33
N GLU A 12 -8.32 -19.08 9.74
CA GLU A 12 -7.24 -19.49 8.84
C GLU A 12 -7.57 -20.80 8.11
N LYS A 13 -8.04 -21.82 8.84
CA LYS A 13 -8.39 -23.10 8.26
C LYS A 13 -9.55 -22.98 7.25
N PRO A 14 -10.73 -22.41 7.61
CA PRO A 14 -11.79 -22.15 6.63
C PRO A 14 -11.32 -21.36 5.41
N PHE A 15 -10.49 -20.34 5.61
CA PHE A 15 -9.92 -19.55 4.52
C PHE A 15 -9.07 -20.39 3.56
N PHE A 16 -8.23 -21.31 4.07
CA PHE A 16 -7.44 -22.21 3.22
C PHE A 16 -8.29 -23.26 2.51
N GLU A 17 -9.36 -23.73 3.14
CA GLU A 17 -10.36 -24.61 2.50
C GLU A 17 -11.03 -23.90 1.32
N ASP A 18 -11.44 -22.64 1.51
CA ASP A 18 -12.01 -21.80 0.45
C ASP A 18 -11.03 -21.56 -0.70
N LEU A 19 -9.74 -21.29 -0.40
CA LEU A 19 -8.71 -21.19 -1.44
C LEU A 19 -8.55 -22.50 -2.21
N THR A 20 -8.60 -23.65 -1.53
CA THR A 20 -8.49 -24.95 -2.22
C THR A 20 -9.63 -25.15 -3.20
N TRP A 21 -10.85 -24.78 -2.79
CA TRP A 21 -12.03 -24.82 -3.65
C TRP A 21 -11.95 -23.82 -4.82
N LEU A 22 -11.60 -22.56 -4.55
CA LEU A 22 -11.46 -21.53 -5.57
C LEU A 22 -10.37 -21.85 -6.59
N ASN A 23 -9.28 -22.51 -6.18
CA ASN A 23 -8.20 -22.89 -7.10
C ASN A 23 -8.69 -23.80 -8.23
N GLN A 24 -9.74 -24.61 -8.01
CA GLN A 24 -10.35 -25.47 -9.03
C GLN A 24 -11.11 -24.66 -10.10
N THR A 25 -11.49 -23.42 -9.80
CA THR A 25 -12.32 -22.58 -10.66
C THR A 25 -11.54 -21.43 -11.29
N CYS A 26 -10.65 -20.79 -10.52
CA CYS A 26 -9.93 -19.58 -10.93
C CYS A 26 -8.45 -19.57 -10.53
N GLY A 27 -7.90 -20.72 -10.15
CA GLY A 27 -6.47 -20.90 -9.98
C GLY A 27 -5.78 -21.40 -11.27
N PRO A 28 -4.45 -21.44 -11.29
CA PRO A 28 -3.54 -20.86 -10.29
C PRO A 28 -3.54 -19.32 -10.33
N TRP A 29 -3.12 -18.68 -9.24
CA TRP A 29 -3.06 -17.22 -9.15
C TRP A 29 -1.64 -16.68 -9.39
N ASP A 30 -1.55 -15.61 -10.17
CA ASP A 30 -0.28 -14.97 -10.53
C ASP A 30 0.14 -13.84 -9.58
N PHE A 31 -0.79 -13.26 -8.82
CA PHE A 31 -0.51 -12.17 -7.88
C PHE A 31 -1.50 -12.09 -6.72
N ILE A 32 -1.05 -11.49 -5.62
CA ILE A 32 -1.86 -11.14 -4.45
C ILE A 32 -1.68 -9.65 -4.17
N MET A 33 -2.80 -8.97 -3.92
CA MET A 33 -2.84 -7.56 -3.57
C MET A 33 -3.32 -7.40 -2.12
N PHE A 34 -2.51 -6.76 -1.27
CA PHE A 34 -3.00 -6.23 0.01
C PHE A 34 -3.08 -4.71 -0.04
N SER A 35 -4.28 -4.19 0.15
CA SER A 35 -4.59 -2.76 0.12
C SER A 35 -4.50 -2.12 1.51
N GLY A 36 -3.41 -2.38 2.24
CA GLY A 36 -3.14 -1.78 3.55
C GLY A 36 -3.62 -2.57 4.76
N ASP A 37 -3.28 -2.04 5.94
CA ASP A 37 -3.54 -2.58 7.27
C ASP A 37 -3.06 -4.03 7.44
N LEU A 38 -1.82 -4.25 7.01
CA LEU A 38 -1.11 -5.52 7.15
C LEU A 38 -0.82 -5.83 8.62
N VAL A 39 -0.58 -4.79 9.41
CA VAL A 39 -0.36 -4.85 10.86
C VAL A 39 -1.28 -3.89 11.60
N GLN A 40 -1.18 -3.81 12.92
CA GLN A 40 -2.14 -3.07 13.75
C GLN A 40 -1.63 -1.70 14.21
N LYS A 41 -0.32 -1.54 14.38
CA LYS A 41 0.29 -0.32 14.95
C LYS A 41 1.62 0.07 14.31
N GLY A 42 1.99 -0.56 13.19
CA GLY A 42 3.28 -0.36 12.54
C GLY A 42 4.48 -0.77 13.40
N ASP A 43 4.29 -1.61 14.42
CA ASP A 43 5.41 -2.10 15.25
C ASP A 43 6.24 -3.11 14.43
N PRO A 44 7.58 -2.97 14.36
CA PRO A 44 8.43 -3.92 13.65
C PRO A 44 8.19 -5.40 14.01
N ARG A 45 7.78 -5.69 15.24
CA ARG A 45 7.47 -7.07 15.69
C ARG A 45 6.19 -7.62 15.07
N GLU A 46 5.23 -6.76 14.72
CA GLU A 46 4.01 -7.18 14.02
C GLU A 46 4.32 -7.61 12.59
N PHE A 47 5.24 -6.92 11.91
CA PHE A 47 5.71 -7.33 10.59
C PHE A 47 6.47 -8.66 10.59
N VAL A 48 7.16 -9.00 11.68
CA VAL A 48 7.75 -10.33 11.85
C VAL A 48 6.66 -11.40 11.93
N LYS A 49 5.62 -11.18 12.73
CA LYS A 49 4.47 -12.11 12.82
C LYS A 49 3.70 -12.22 11.50
N LEU A 50 3.57 -11.11 10.76
CA LEU A 50 2.99 -11.11 9.43
C LEU A 50 3.74 -12.06 8.49
N ASN A 51 5.07 -12.13 8.57
CA ASN A 51 5.84 -13.07 7.76
C ASN A 51 5.48 -14.53 8.07
N ASP A 52 5.22 -14.87 9.34
CA ASP A 52 4.81 -16.24 9.71
C ASP A 52 3.45 -16.58 9.09
N THR A 53 2.50 -15.66 9.14
CA THR A 53 1.17 -15.83 8.50
C THR A 53 1.29 -15.95 6.99
N LEU A 54 2.03 -15.04 6.35
CA LEU A 54 2.24 -15.07 4.90
C LEU A 54 3.00 -16.31 4.45
N LYS A 55 3.95 -16.81 5.25
CA LYS A 55 4.66 -18.07 4.95
C LYS A 55 3.68 -19.24 4.85
N ARG A 56 2.75 -19.36 5.81
CA ARG A 56 1.72 -20.41 5.79
C ARG A 56 0.77 -20.27 4.61
N LEU A 57 0.38 -19.04 4.27
CA LEU A 57 -0.42 -18.75 3.08
C LEU A 57 0.31 -19.18 1.80
N TYR A 58 1.57 -18.77 1.63
CA TYR A 58 2.37 -19.13 0.46
C TYR A 58 2.66 -20.63 0.38
N GLU A 59 2.90 -21.32 1.50
CA GLU A 59 3.03 -22.78 1.52
C GLU A 59 1.75 -23.45 1.00
N HIS A 60 0.58 -22.98 1.44
CA HIS A 60 -0.71 -23.48 0.96
C HIS A 60 -0.91 -23.21 -0.54
N LEU A 61 -0.69 -21.97 -0.99
CA LEU A 61 -0.82 -21.59 -2.40
C LEU A 61 0.14 -22.36 -3.31
N ASN A 62 1.39 -22.54 -2.89
CA ASN A 62 2.38 -23.31 -3.62
C ASN A 62 1.95 -24.77 -3.77
N SER A 63 1.33 -25.35 -2.74
CA SER A 63 0.77 -26.71 -2.80
C SER A 63 -0.38 -26.85 -3.82
N LEU A 64 -1.06 -25.74 -4.12
CA LEU A 64 -2.12 -25.65 -5.14
C LEU A 64 -1.58 -25.30 -6.53
N GLY A 65 -0.26 -25.10 -6.68
CA GLY A 65 0.39 -24.73 -7.93
C GLY A 65 0.49 -23.22 -8.21
N SER A 66 0.21 -22.37 -7.21
CA SER A 66 0.30 -20.91 -7.31
C SER A 66 1.54 -20.39 -6.59
N ASP A 67 2.36 -19.55 -7.24
CA ASP A 67 3.47 -18.81 -6.61
C ASP A 67 3.33 -17.30 -6.92
N PRO A 68 2.32 -16.63 -6.33
CA PRO A 68 1.90 -15.31 -6.77
C PRO A 68 2.86 -14.20 -6.31
N VAL A 69 3.02 -13.19 -7.15
CA VAL A 69 3.72 -11.94 -6.78
C VAL A 69 2.94 -11.18 -5.71
N LEU A 70 3.62 -10.74 -4.65
CA LEU A 70 3.05 -9.92 -3.59
C LEU A 70 3.11 -8.43 -3.95
N LEU A 71 1.96 -7.78 -3.95
CA LEU A 71 1.81 -6.33 -4.14
C LEU A 71 1.12 -5.71 -2.94
N VAL A 72 1.70 -4.66 -2.37
CA VAL A 72 1.19 -4.06 -1.13
C VAL A 72 1.27 -2.55 -1.14
N VAL A 73 0.20 -1.89 -0.69
CA VAL A 73 0.21 -0.48 -0.27
C VAL A 73 -0.06 -0.39 1.23
N PRO A 74 0.43 0.63 1.94
CA PRO A 74 0.22 0.73 3.37
C PRO A 74 -1.12 1.36 3.74
N GLY A 75 -1.73 0.85 4.80
CA GLY A 75 -2.89 1.44 5.48
C GLY A 75 -2.51 2.23 6.72
N ASN A 76 -3.50 2.84 7.38
CA ASN A 76 -3.25 3.71 8.53
C ASN A 76 -2.73 2.97 9.76
N HIS A 77 -2.87 1.65 9.81
CA HIS A 77 -2.31 0.81 10.86
C HIS A 77 -0.87 0.35 10.57
N ASP A 78 -0.36 0.53 9.35
CA ASP A 78 0.99 0.11 8.97
C ASP A 78 2.08 1.13 9.34
N LEU A 79 1.68 2.30 9.83
CA LEU A 79 2.58 3.34 10.30
C LEU A 79 2.73 3.31 11.82
N LYS A 80 3.95 3.62 12.29
CA LYS A 80 4.15 3.97 13.69
C LYS A 80 3.70 5.40 13.91
N ARG A 81 2.58 5.58 14.63
CA ARG A 81 2.02 6.91 14.90
C ARG A 81 3.08 7.80 15.55
N PRO A 82 3.37 8.99 14.99
CA PRO A 82 4.35 9.88 15.56
C PRO A 82 3.82 10.50 16.86
N ALA A 83 4.72 10.92 17.74
CA ALA A 83 4.35 11.76 18.88
C ALA A 83 3.86 13.13 18.40
N SER A 84 3.09 13.82 19.25
CA SER A 84 2.70 15.21 18.98
C SER A 84 3.95 16.08 18.81
N SER A 85 3.93 16.93 17.79
CA SER A 85 5.02 17.85 17.45
C SER A 85 4.48 19.00 16.60
N ASP A 86 5.21 20.11 16.54
CA ASP A 86 4.86 21.24 15.68
C ASP A 86 4.80 20.83 14.19
N THR A 87 5.66 19.90 13.77
CA THR A 87 5.65 19.38 12.40
C THR A 87 4.35 18.62 12.10
N LEU A 88 3.87 17.80 13.03
CA LEU A 88 2.59 17.09 12.90
C LEU A 88 1.42 18.08 12.85
N GLN A 89 1.40 19.08 13.74
CA GLN A 89 0.36 20.10 13.77
C GLN A 89 0.34 20.94 12.48
N ARG A 90 1.51 21.29 11.93
CA ARG A 90 1.62 21.96 10.62
C ARG A 90 1.06 21.08 9.51
N LEU A 91 1.42 19.80 9.49
CA LEU A 91 0.93 18.87 8.46
C LEU A 91 -0.60 18.67 8.50
N GLN A 92 -1.25 18.78 9.66
CA GLN A 92 -2.72 18.73 9.75
C GLN A 92 -3.40 19.87 8.97
N ARG A 93 -2.69 20.97 8.69
CA ARG A 93 -3.17 22.11 7.91
C ARG A 93 -2.85 21.98 6.42
N PHE A 94 -2.50 20.78 5.94
CA PHE A 94 -2.08 20.52 4.55
C PHE A 94 -3.00 21.11 3.48
N HIS A 95 -4.32 21.06 3.72
CA HIS A 95 -5.34 21.59 2.81
C HIS A 95 -5.70 23.06 3.06
N GLU A 96 -5.45 23.56 4.27
CA GLU A 96 -5.79 24.91 4.71
C GLU A 96 -4.69 25.92 4.35
N ASP A 97 -3.44 25.46 4.36
CA ASP A 97 -2.26 26.28 4.12
C ASP A 97 -1.49 25.75 2.90
N LYS A 98 -1.59 26.51 1.80
CA LYS A 98 -0.90 26.18 0.55
C LYS A 98 0.62 26.11 0.73
N SER A 99 1.21 26.89 1.63
CA SER A 99 2.66 26.83 1.88
C SER A 99 3.09 25.47 2.43
N VAL A 100 2.24 24.82 3.25
CA VAL A 100 2.50 23.49 3.82
C VAL A 100 2.49 22.42 2.72
N SER A 101 1.47 22.40 1.86
CA SER A 101 1.40 21.43 0.77
C SER A 101 2.48 21.67 -0.29
N THR A 102 2.80 22.94 -0.61
CA THR A 102 3.93 23.30 -1.49
C THR A 102 5.25 22.81 -0.90
N GLU A 103 5.56 23.09 0.37
CA GLU A 103 6.77 22.60 1.04
C GLU A 103 6.83 21.05 1.02
N PHE A 104 5.71 20.39 1.34
CA PHE A 104 5.63 18.93 1.33
C PHE A 104 5.97 18.35 -0.04
N TRP A 105 5.43 18.90 -1.13
CA TRP A 105 5.62 18.33 -2.47
C TRP A 105 6.92 18.77 -3.15
N ASP A 106 7.40 19.99 -2.90
CA ASP A 106 8.56 20.56 -3.60
C ASP A 106 9.88 20.28 -2.88
N ASP A 107 9.92 20.33 -1.53
CA ASP A 107 11.15 20.10 -0.76
C ASP A 107 11.26 18.66 -0.27
N ARG A 108 12.19 17.88 -0.87
CA ARG A 108 12.46 16.46 -0.53
C ARG A 108 13.02 16.27 0.87
N GLY A 109 13.64 17.30 1.41
CA GLY A 109 14.24 17.34 2.73
C GLY A 109 13.32 17.88 3.82
N SER A 110 12.11 18.35 3.47
CA SER A 110 11.23 19.03 4.42
C SER A 110 10.94 18.17 5.66
N PRO A 111 10.85 18.79 6.85
CA PRO A 111 10.46 18.09 8.07
C PRO A 111 9.13 17.33 7.91
N LEU A 112 8.20 17.87 7.11
CA LEU A 112 6.92 17.23 6.79
C LEU A 112 7.13 15.90 6.07
N ARG A 113 7.99 15.83 5.04
CA ARG A 113 8.31 14.57 4.35
C ARG A 113 9.10 13.60 5.23
N GLN A 114 9.99 14.11 6.08
CA GLN A 114 10.75 13.26 7.00
C GLN A 114 9.87 12.63 8.08
N LEU A 115 8.83 13.34 8.55
CA LEU A 115 7.83 12.78 9.45
C LEU A 115 7.15 11.56 8.81
N ILE A 116 6.69 11.66 7.56
CA ILE A 116 6.07 10.54 6.83
C ILE A 116 7.04 9.38 6.67
N LYS A 117 8.25 9.64 6.17
CA LYS A 117 9.28 8.61 5.99
C LYS A 117 9.58 7.87 7.29
N THR A 118 9.67 8.59 8.40
CA THR A 118 9.96 8.01 9.72
C THR A 118 8.78 7.17 10.23
N SER A 119 7.55 7.66 10.09
CA SER A 119 6.35 6.93 10.51
C SER A 119 6.15 5.61 9.75
N PHE A 120 6.45 5.56 8.46
CA PHE A 120 6.35 4.33 7.65
C PHE A 120 7.66 3.53 7.58
N ALA A 121 8.72 3.91 8.30
CA ALA A 121 10.01 3.22 8.23
C ALA A 121 9.91 1.70 8.53
N PRO A 122 9.11 1.23 9.52
CA PRO A 122 8.90 -0.20 9.74
C PRO A 122 8.30 -0.92 8.52
N PHE A 123 7.23 -0.36 7.94
CA PHE A 123 6.59 -0.89 6.72
C PHE A 123 7.59 -0.94 5.56
N VAL A 124 8.31 0.15 5.27
CA VAL A 124 9.28 0.22 4.16
C VAL A 124 10.40 -0.81 4.36
N LYS A 125 10.89 -0.96 5.60
CA LYS A 125 11.90 -1.96 5.93
C LYS A 125 11.37 -3.37 5.70
N TRP A 126 10.16 -3.69 6.12
CA TRP A 126 9.55 -4.99 5.88
C TRP A 126 9.34 -5.24 4.38
N HIS A 127 8.72 -4.29 3.66
CA HIS A 127 8.42 -4.41 2.23
C HIS A 127 9.68 -4.67 1.40
N LYS A 128 10.79 -4.00 1.72
CA LYS A 128 12.07 -4.23 1.05
C LYS A 128 12.62 -5.65 1.30
N ASN A 129 12.43 -6.21 2.49
CA ASN A 129 13.16 -7.38 2.97
C ASN A 129 12.34 -8.68 3.06
N HIS A 130 11.03 -8.67 2.82
CA HIS A 130 10.26 -9.92 2.81
C HIS A 130 10.78 -10.88 1.72
N GLN A 131 10.55 -12.17 1.95
CA GLN A 131 11.05 -13.27 1.11
C GLN A 131 10.07 -13.72 0.01
N PHE A 132 8.82 -13.27 0.05
CA PHE A 132 7.79 -13.61 -0.94
C PHE A 132 8.11 -13.03 -2.32
N GLN A 133 7.51 -13.61 -3.38
CA GLN A 133 7.73 -13.18 -4.76
C GLN A 133 7.49 -11.69 -4.94
N LYS A 134 8.41 -11.04 -5.65
CA LYS A 134 8.36 -9.60 -5.95
C LYS A 134 8.24 -9.39 -7.46
N PRO A 135 7.58 -8.30 -7.89
CA PRO A 135 7.55 -7.95 -9.29
C PRO A 135 8.97 -7.68 -9.80
N ARG A 136 9.30 -8.22 -10.99
CA ARG A 136 10.61 -8.01 -11.64
C ARG A 136 10.77 -6.58 -12.14
N GLN A 137 9.69 -6.03 -12.70
CA GLN A 137 9.62 -4.64 -13.14
C GLN A 137 8.90 -3.85 -12.05
N PHE A 138 9.65 -3.07 -11.27
CA PHE A 138 9.15 -2.36 -10.10
C PHE A 138 9.83 -1.01 -9.94
N GLN A 139 9.04 0.05 -9.79
CA GLN A 139 9.53 1.41 -9.57
C GLN A 139 8.92 1.96 -8.29
N GLN A 140 9.75 2.42 -7.36
CA GLN A 140 9.28 3.10 -6.14
C GLN A 140 8.97 4.57 -6.43
N GLY A 141 7.93 5.09 -5.78
CA GLY A 141 7.53 6.49 -5.89
C GLY A 141 8.10 7.40 -4.81
N ILE A 142 7.49 8.58 -4.70
CA ILE A 142 7.93 9.63 -3.77
C ILE A 142 7.55 9.37 -2.31
N LEU A 143 6.42 8.73 -2.03
CA LEU A 143 5.98 8.40 -0.68
C LEU A 143 6.23 6.93 -0.34
N PRO A 144 6.40 6.59 0.95
CA PRO A 144 6.47 5.21 1.40
C PRO A 144 5.30 4.37 0.88
N GLY A 145 5.59 3.31 0.13
CA GLY A 145 4.56 2.44 -0.44
C GLY A 145 3.98 2.89 -1.78
N ASP A 146 4.38 4.05 -2.31
CA ASP A 146 4.10 4.36 -3.71
C ASP A 146 4.92 3.44 -4.62
N PHE A 147 4.29 2.86 -5.64
CA PHE A 147 4.99 2.09 -6.66
C PHE A 147 4.25 2.01 -8.00
N SER A 148 4.99 1.64 -9.04
CA SER A 148 4.42 0.97 -10.21
C SER A 148 5.08 -0.39 -10.41
N ALA A 149 4.32 -1.34 -10.95
CA ALA A 149 4.81 -2.68 -11.27
C ALA A 149 4.20 -3.19 -12.56
N THR A 150 4.95 -4.03 -13.26
CA THR A 150 4.45 -4.81 -14.39
C THR A 150 4.61 -6.29 -14.07
N ILE A 151 3.52 -7.05 -14.24
CA ILE A 151 3.54 -8.51 -14.23
C ILE A 151 3.18 -9.00 -15.63
N GLU A 152 4.00 -9.89 -16.18
CA GLU A 152 3.85 -10.46 -17.52
C GLU A 152 3.52 -11.95 -17.42
N LYS A 153 2.50 -12.40 -18.16
CA LYS A 153 2.11 -13.79 -18.28
C LYS A 153 1.75 -14.10 -19.74
N GLY A 154 2.67 -14.74 -20.46
CA GLY A 154 2.57 -14.87 -21.91
C GLY A 154 2.53 -13.48 -22.55
N ASP A 155 1.51 -13.22 -23.38
CA ASP A 155 1.32 -11.94 -24.05
C ASP A 155 0.53 -10.92 -23.22
N ILE A 156 0.04 -11.30 -22.04
CA ILE A 156 -0.71 -10.40 -21.15
C ILE A 156 0.29 -9.63 -20.27
N ARG A 157 0.14 -8.32 -20.27
CA ARG A 157 0.93 -7.41 -19.45
C ARG A 157 0.02 -6.63 -18.52
N VAL A 158 0.09 -6.91 -17.21
CA VAL A 158 -0.76 -6.29 -16.19
C VAL A 158 0.04 -5.20 -15.47
N GLY A 159 -0.50 -3.99 -15.47
CA GLY A 159 0.06 -2.84 -14.78
C GLY A 159 -0.53 -2.68 -13.38
N PHE A 160 0.31 -2.34 -12.42
CA PHE A 160 -0.12 -1.99 -11.07
C PHE A 160 0.46 -0.65 -10.69
N VAL A 161 -0.37 0.22 -10.13
CA VAL A 161 0.03 1.47 -9.50
C VAL A 161 -0.45 1.42 -8.06
N GLY A 162 0.47 1.40 -7.10
CA GLY A 162 0.14 1.55 -5.69
C GLY A 162 0.42 2.97 -5.25
N LEU A 163 -0.58 3.66 -4.69
CA LEU A 163 -0.40 5.00 -4.12
C LEU A 163 -0.75 5.02 -2.64
N ASN A 164 0.16 5.54 -1.82
CA ASN A 164 -0.09 5.73 -0.40
C ASN A 164 -1.11 6.86 -0.21
N SER A 165 -2.38 6.51 -0.01
CA SER A 165 -3.46 7.45 0.35
C SER A 165 -3.50 7.77 1.86
N THR A 166 -2.64 7.13 2.64
CA THR A 166 -2.60 7.17 4.11
C THR A 166 -1.68 8.25 4.65
N PHE A 167 -0.84 8.86 3.82
CA PHE A 167 0.24 9.75 4.29
C PHE A 167 -0.22 10.95 5.15
N LEU A 168 -1.51 11.34 5.12
CA LEU A 168 -2.07 12.39 5.98
C LEU A 168 -2.75 11.87 7.26
N GLN A 169 -3.01 10.56 7.38
CA GLN A 169 -3.71 9.94 8.52
C GLN A 169 -2.74 9.47 9.61
N LEU A 170 -1.98 10.41 10.17
CA LEU A 170 -0.97 10.09 11.18
C LEU A 170 -1.55 9.94 12.60
N THR A 171 -2.73 10.49 12.85
CA THR A 171 -3.43 10.42 14.14
C THR A 171 -4.73 9.64 14.03
N ASP A 172 -5.34 9.33 15.17
CA ASP A 172 -6.69 8.80 15.22
C ASP A 172 -7.71 9.89 14.84
N GLY A 173 -8.94 9.49 14.53
CA GLY A 173 -10.05 10.37 14.15
C GLY A 173 -10.63 10.05 12.77
N ASP A 174 -11.66 10.79 12.39
CA ASP A 174 -12.32 10.64 11.10
C ASP A 174 -11.61 11.48 10.02
N TYR A 175 -11.16 10.80 8.97
CA TYR A 175 -10.47 11.37 7.81
C TYR A 175 -11.31 11.30 6.53
N THR A 176 -12.59 10.94 6.63
CA THR A 176 -13.51 10.92 5.48
C THR A 176 -13.54 12.30 4.83
N GLY A 177 -13.26 12.36 3.52
CA GLY A 177 -13.18 13.59 2.75
C GLY A 177 -11.98 14.50 3.06
N LYS A 178 -10.95 14.01 3.77
CA LYS A 178 -9.77 14.80 4.19
C LYS A 178 -8.45 14.28 3.65
N LEU A 179 -8.41 13.09 3.08
CA LEU A 179 -7.18 12.51 2.53
C LEU A 179 -6.88 13.05 1.13
N ALA A 180 -5.64 12.87 0.71
CA ALA A 180 -5.15 13.38 -0.57
C ALA A 180 -4.52 12.26 -1.38
N LEU A 181 -4.60 12.41 -2.69
CA LEU A 181 -3.71 11.78 -3.66
C LEU A 181 -3.24 12.86 -4.61
N SER A 182 -2.00 12.75 -5.08
CA SER A 182 -1.42 13.72 -6.01
C SER A 182 -1.01 13.06 -7.31
N THR A 183 -1.25 13.75 -8.42
CA THR A 183 -0.67 13.40 -9.72
C THR A 183 0.86 13.32 -9.67
N ARG A 184 1.50 14.02 -8.73
CA ARG A 184 2.95 13.89 -8.48
C ARG A 184 3.35 12.48 -8.04
N GLN A 185 2.50 11.79 -7.27
CA GLN A 185 2.75 10.40 -6.90
C GLN A 185 2.68 9.51 -8.14
N LEU A 186 1.64 9.66 -8.96
CA LEU A 186 1.47 8.91 -10.21
C LEU A 186 2.63 9.14 -11.19
N ILE A 187 2.95 10.41 -11.47
CA ILE A 187 4.08 10.79 -12.33
C ILE A 187 5.39 10.22 -11.81
N SER A 188 5.59 10.14 -10.49
CA SER A 188 6.83 9.61 -9.94
C SER A 188 7.04 8.12 -10.19
N VAL A 189 5.98 7.36 -10.46
CA VAL A 189 6.05 5.91 -10.68
C VAL A 189 5.81 5.51 -12.14
N CYS A 190 5.07 6.31 -12.91
CA CYS A 190 4.74 6.03 -14.32
C CYS A 190 5.45 6.97 -15.32
N GLY A 191 6.09 8.05 -14.86
CA GLY A 191 6.68 9.09 -15.69
C GLY A 191 5.73 10.24 -16.03
N GLU A 192 6.25 11.31 -16.63
CA GLU A 192 5.45 12.50 -17.00
C GLU A 192 4.37 12.18 -18.05
N HIS A 193 4.68 11.26 -18.96
CA HIS A 193 3.74 10.71 -19.95
C HIS A 193 3.15 9.39 -19.44
N PHE A 194 2.55 9.42 -18.25
CA PHE A 194 2.03 8.21 -17.58
C PHE A 194 0.96 7.46 -18.40
N THR A 195 0.28 8.13 -19.33
CA THR A 195 -0.65 7.48 -20.28
C THR A 195 0.07 6.48 -21.17
N ASP A 196 1.28 6.79 -21.64
CA ASP A 196 2.09 5.87 -22.43
C ASP A 196 2.50 4.63 -21.62
N TRP A 197 2.62 4.78 -20.30
CA TRP A 197 2.83 3.64 -19.42
C TRP A 197 1.58 2.78 -19.36
N PHE A 198 0.38 3.36 -19.24
CA PHE A 198 -0.89 2.61 -19.27
C PHE A 198 -1.11 1.88 -20.58
N ASP A 199 -0.86 2.53 -21.72
CA ASP A 199 -1.07 1.96 -23.07
C ASP A 199 -0.18 0.75 -23.36
N ARG A 200 0.89 0.54 -22.59
CA ARG A 200 1.76 -0.64 -22.67
C ARG A 200 1.19 -1.87 -21.95
N HIS A 201 0.07 -1.73 -21.22
CA HIS A 201 -0.52 -2.79 -20.43
C HIS A 201 -1.91 -3.15 -20.95
N THR A 202 -2.25 -4.43 -20.88
CA THR A 202 -3.58 -4.95 -21.23
C THR A 202 -4.64 -4.45 -20.24
N VAL A 203 -4.28 -4.37 -18.96
CA VAL A 203 -5.12 -3.89 -17.88
C VAL A 203 -4.24 -3.27 -16.79
N CYS A 204 -4.73 -2.21 -16.17
CA CYS A 204 -4.05 -1.52 -15.07
C CYS A 204 -4.92 -1.53 -13.81
N PHE A 205 -4.30 -1.77 -12.66
CA PHE A 205 -4.93 -1.65 -11.35
C PHE A 205 -4.35 -0.45 -10.59
N LEU A 206 -5.23 0.35 -9.99
CA LEU A 206 -4.86 1.34 -8.98
C LEU A 206 -5.13 0.76 -7.60
N MET A 207 -4.11 0.69 -6.76
CA MET A 207 -4.17 0.21 -5.39
C MET A 207 -4.04 1.38 -4.42
N THR A 208 -5.05 1.58 -3.58
CA THR A 208 -5.06 2.52 -2.47
C THR A 208 -5.67 1.83 -1.25
N HIS A 209 -5.31 2.28 -0.04
CA HIS A 209 -5.94 1.73 1.16
C HIS A 209 -7.37 2.25 1.34
N HIS A 210 -7.53 3.57 1.29
CA HIS A 210 -8.82 4.22 1.48
C HIS A 210 -9.68 4.22 0.20
N PRO A 211 -11.02 4.16 0.33
CA PRO A 211 -11.92 4.33 -0.80
C PRO A 211 -11.97 5.81 -1.27
N PRO A 212 -12.44 6.09 -2.50
CA PRO A 212 -12.49 7.45 -3.04
C PRO A 212 -13.26 8.46 -2.17
N SER A 213 -14.26 8.01 -1.41
CA SER A 213 -15.04 8.86 -0.50
C SER A 213 -14.22 9.47 0.64
N TRP A 214 -13.02 8.96 0.92
CA TRP A 214 -12.12 9.51 1.94
C TRP A 214 -11.23 10.62 1.42
N LEU A 215 -11.08 10.72 0.09
CA LEU A 215 -10.30 11.76 -0.54
C LEU A 215 -11.08 13.09 -0.55
N ILE A 216 -10.38 14.21 -0.50
CA ILE A 216 -10.97 15.52 -0.80
C ILE A 216 -11.55 15.53 -2.23
N SER A 217 -12.61 16.30 -2.47
CA SER A 217 -13.33 16.30 -3.76
C SER A 217 -12.42 16.47 -4.99
N PRO A 218 -11.42 17.39 -5.01
CA PRO A 218 -10.53 17.54 -6.17
C PRO A 218 -9.75 16.28 -6.53
N CYS A 219 -9.39 15.45 -5.54
CA CYS A 219 -8.65 14.21 -5.76
C CYS A 219 -9.51 13.07 -6.32
N ARG A 220 -10.85 13.18 -6.25
CA ARG A 220 -11.77 12.14 -6.74
C ARG A 220 -12.00 12.20 -8.25
N VAL A 221 -11.88 13.39 -8.83
CA VAL A 221 -12.24 13.68 -10.23
C VAL A 221 -11.07 13.36 -11.19
N GLY A 222 -9.85 13.20 -10.66
CA GLY A 222 -8.64 12.98 -11.43
C GLY A 222 -8.00 11.59 -11.29
N LEU A 223 -8.71 10.62 -10.69
CA LEU A 223 -8.30 9.22 -10.58
C LEU A 223 -9.15 8.35 -11.50
#